data_AF-A0A7X2JG80-F1
#
_entry.id   AF-A0A7X2JG80-F1
#
_cell.length_a   1.000
_cell.length_b   1.000
_cell.length_c   1.000
_cell.angle_alpha   90.00
_cell.angle_beta   90.00
_cell.angle_gamma   90.00
#
_symmetry.space_group_name_H-M   'P 1'
#
loop_
_entity.id
_entity.type
_entity.pdbx_description
1 polymer ?
#
loop_
_entity_poly.entity_id
_entity_poly.type
_entity_poly.pdbx_seq_one_letter_code
_entity_poly.pdbx_strand_id
1 'polypeptide(L)'
;MYNFYVMDGKKLIDYKPKKKHYASAIIRFSEKMGCLNEMSNEKFLTAYRDKFKQYLYLLIKFISNAFDSGESYTKEEIEEWFYLISGVNDMVECLTPNEFMQMFPIAKDYDGEKYEVKDYFYCIEYISQMDINKPIGQENGPEFLMEYWNWDINMYMCTWMGIVNRMHQAHGGRDITEEFFESQGVHFTTYHEEDGYMVNNVTGERHKVLKPQKNLKKLFSV
;
A
#
# COMPACT_ATOMS: atom_id res chain seq x y z
N MET A 1 -27.72 -5.17 7.34
CA MET A 1 -27.31 -4.70 8.67
C MET A 1 -26.63 -5.88 9.38
N TYR A 2 -25.30 -5.89 9.50
CA TYR A 2 -24.61 -6.95 10.27
C TYR A 2 -24.71 -6.58 11.75
N ASN A 3 -25.65 -7.21 12.46
CA ASN A 3 -25.82 -7.03 13.89
C ASN A 3 -24.68 -7.77 14.61
N PHE A 4 -23.74 -7.03 15.18
CA PHE A 4 -22.77 -7.60 16.11
C PHE A 4 -23.40 -7.57 17.51
N TYR A 5 -23.94 -8.70 17.95
CA TYR A 5 -24.27 -8.91 19.36
C TYR A 5 -23.01 -9.38 20.08
N VAL A 6 -22.53 -8.60 21.04
CA VAL A 6 -21.54 -9.09 22.02
C VAL A 6 -22.33 -9.57 23.23
N MET A 7 -22.63 -10.85 23.27
CA MET A 7 -23.19 -11.54 24.43
C MET A 7 -22.13 -12.50 24.97
N ASP A 8 -21.86 -12.37 26.27
CA ASP A 8 -21.00 -13.21 27.11
C ASP A 8 -19.53 -13.34 26.71
N GLY A 9 -18.66 -12.63 27.45
CA GLY A 9 -17.40 -13.11 28.07
C GLY A 9 -16.38 -13.90 27.24
N LYS A 10 -16.60 -14.08 25.94
CA LYS A 10 -15.72 -14.81 25.03
C LYS A 10 -14.67 -13.84 24.53
N LYS A 11 -13.41 -14.26 24.72
CA LYS A 11 -12.20 -13.60 24.21
C LYS A 11 -12.51 -12.97 22.85
N LEU A 12 -12.28 -11.66 22.72
CA LEU A 12 -12.35 -10.95 21.44
C LEU A 12 -11.54 -11.81 20.45
N ILE A 13 -12.24 -12.47 19.52
CA ILE A 13 -11.59 -13.05 18.37
C ILE A 13 -10.92 -11.85 17.72
N ASP A 14 -9.60 -11.87 17.62
CA ASP A 14 -8.82 -10.80 16.99
C ASP A 14 -9.33 -10.63 15.56
N TYR A 15 -10.29 -9.73 15.41
CA TYR A 15 -11.03 -9.55 14.18
C TYR A 15 -10.28 -8.50 13.38
N LYS A 16 -9.42 -8.97 12.48
CA LYS A 16 -8.78 -8.11 11.49
C LYS A 16 -9.79 -7.82 10.37
N PRO A 17 -10.17 -6.54 10.14
CA PRO A 17 -11.04 -6.19 9.02
C PRO A 17 -10.44 -6.63 7.67
N LYS A 18 -11.30 -6.84 6.67
CA LYS A 18 -10.94 -7.33 5.32
C LYS A 18 -11.44 -6.31 4.30
N LYS A 19 -11.04 -6.42 3.02
CA LYS A 19 -11.45 -5.50 1.94
C LYS A 19 -12.94 -5.16 1.93
N LYS A 20 -13.81 -6.17 2.08
CA LYS A 20 -15.27 -5.98 2.13
C LYS A 20 -15.76 -5.09 3.29
N HIS A 21 -15.07 -5.12 4.43
CA HIS A 21 -15.44 -4.33 5.60
C HIS A 21 -15.09 -2.85 5.41
N TYR A 22 -13.92 -2.57 4.83
CA TYR A 22 -13.51 -1.21 4.47
C TYR A 22 -14.40 -0.63 3.36
N ALA A 23 -14.65 -1.38 2.29
CA ALA A 23 -15.57 -0.97 1.22
C ALA A 23 -16.96 -0.61 1.78
N SER A 24 -17.52 -1.49 2.64
CA SER A 24 -18.82 -1.23 3.27
C SER A 24 -18.80 0.02 4.17
N ALA A 25 -17.68 0.31 4.83
CA ALA A 25 -17.54 1.48 5.69
C ALA A 25 -17.44 2.78 4.87
N ILE A 26 -16.70 2.75 3.76
CA ILE A 26 -16.59 3.86 2.81
C ILE A 26 -17.97 4.18 2.21
N ILE A 27 -18.70 3.18 1.72
CA ILE A 27 -20.05 3.39 1.15
C ILE A 27 -20.97 4.06 2.17
N ARG A 28 -21.06 3.53 3.39
CA ARG A 28 -21.88 4.12 4.46
C ARG A 28 -21.45 5.54 4.83
N PHE A 29 -20.15 5.80 4.79
CA PHE A 29 -19.61 7.13 5.06
C PHE A 29 -20.05 8.12 3.98
N SER A 30 -19.88 7.74 2.71
CA SER A 30 -20.25 8.57 1.55
C SER A 30 -21.75 8.84 1.49
N GLU A 31 -22.59 7.81 1.71
CA GLU A 31 -24.06 7.95 1.78
C GLU A 31 -24.49 8.94 2.88
N LYS A 32 -23.83 8.90 4.05
CA LYS A 32 -24.15 9.78 5.17
C LYS A 32 -23.72 11.23 4.91
N MET A 33 -22.60 11.42 4.20
CA MET A 33 -22.07 12.75 3.92
C MET A 33 -22.80 13.42 2.75
N GLY A 34 -23.27 12.67 1.75
CA GLY A 34 -24.12 13.13 0.65
C GLY A 34 -23.50 14.12 -0.35
N CYS A 35 -22.49 14.89 0.06
CA CYS A 35 -21.90 16.01 -0.70
C CYS A 35 -20.39 15.88 -0.94
N LEU A 36 -19.77 14.73 -0.63
CA LEU A 36 -18.31 14.57 -0.77
C LEU A 36 -17.84 14.78 -2.21
N ASN A 37 -18.61 14.30 -3.19
CA ASN A 37 -18.23 14.39 -4.60
C ASN A 37 -18.27 15.82 -5.18
N GLU A 38 -18.88 16.77 -4.45
CA GLU A 38 -19.03 18.16 -4.90
C GLU A 38 -18.07 19.12 -4.18
N MET A 39 -17.27 18.61 -3.22
CA MET A 39 -16.46 19.41 -2.31
C MET A 39 -14.97 19.17 -2.53
N SER A 40 -14.18 20.26 -2.61
CA SER A 40 -12.72 20.14 -2.64
C SER A 40 -12.17 19.63 -1.31
N ASN A 41 -11.00 18.99 -1.33
CA ASN A 41 -10.33 18.49 -0.12
C ASN A 41 -10.14 19.58 0.94
N GLU A 42 -9.77 20.80 0.53
CA GLU A 42 -9.60 21.95 1.42
C GLU A 42 -10.91 22.33 2.13
N LYS A 43 -12.02 22.37 1.40
CA LYS A 43 -13.35 22.66 1.97
C LYS A 43 -13.80 21.54 2.89
N PHE A 44 -13.56 20.29 2.52
CA PHE A 44 -13.91 19.13 3.33
C PHE A 44 -13.11 19.10 4.63
N LEU A 45 -11.81 19.34 4.57
CA LEU A 45 -10.94 19.44 5.74
C LEU A 45 -11.35 20.59 6.66
N THR A 46 -11.68 21.75 6.10
CA THR A 46 -12.06 22.94 6.87
C THR A 46 -13.41 22.77 7.56
N ALA A 47 -14.41 22.24 6.85
CA ALA A 47 -15.77 22.09 7.37
C ALA A 47 -15.94 20.86 8.28
N TYR A 48 -15.20 19.77 8.02
CA TYR A 48 -15.41 18.48 8.67
C TYR A 48 -14.09 17.75 8.97
N ARG A 49 -13.14 18.43 9.60
CA ARG A 49 -11.77 17.93 9.88
C ARG A 49 -11.71 16.49 10.38
N ASP A 50 -12.47 16.12 11.41
CA ASP A 50 -12.46 14.75 11.94
C ASP A 50 -13.01 13.72 10.94
N LYS A 51 -14.00 14.11 10.14
CA LYS A 51 -14.58 13.25 9.10
C LYS A 51 -13.62 13.10 7.93
N PHE A 52 -12.91 14.15 7.55
CA PHE A 52 -11.83 14.08 6.57
C PHE A 52 -10.79 13.03 6.98
N LYS A 53 -10.28 13.13 8.22
CA LYS A 53 -9.32 12.17 8.78
C LYS A 53 -9.86 10.74 8.80
N GLN A 54 -11.12 10.55 9.25
CA GLN A 54 -11.77 9.23 9.25
C GLN A 54 -11.89 8.64 7.83
N TYR A 55 -12.25 9.47 6.86
CA TYR A 55 -12.40 9.05 5.46
C TYR A 55 -11.06 8.65 4.86
N LEU A 56 -10.04 9.49 5.01
CA LEU A 56 -8.68 9.21 4.56
C LEU A 56 -8.14 7.91 5.16
N TYR A 57 -8.33 7.71 6.47
CA TYR A 57 -7.94 6.46 7.14
C TYR A 57 -8.60 5.23 6.51
N LEU A 58 -9.91 5.31 6.22
CA LEU A 58 -10.64 4.21 5.58
C LEU A 58 -10.15 3.94 4.17
N LEU A 59 -9.84 4.97 3.39
CA LEU A 59 -9.34 4.86 2.01
C LEU A 59 -7.97 4.19 1.95
N ILE A 60 -7.01 4.66 2.76
CA ILE A 60 -5.67 4.06 2.85
C ILE A 60 -5.78 2.57 3.19
N LYS A 61 -6.58 2.24 4.21
CA LYS A 61 -6.81 0.84 4.61
C LYS A 61 -7.51 0.03 3.53
N PHE A 62 -8.46 0.61 2.79
CA PHE A 62 -9.15 -0.08 1.71
C PHE A 62 -8.18 -0.44 0.59
N ILE A 63 -7.43 0.53 0.08
CA ILE A 63 -6.50 0.36 -1.04
C ILE A 63 -5.51 -0.75 -0.76
N SER A 64 -4.82 -0.71 0.39
CA SER A 64 -3.82 -1.72 0.79
C SER A 64 -4.39 -3.13 0.97
N ASN A 65 -5.71 -3.29 1.08
CA ASN A 65 -6.36 -4.60 1.27
C ASN A 65 -7.14 -5.06 0.04
N ALA A 66 -7.40 -4.18 -0.93
CA ALA A 66 -8.33 -4.43 -2.02
C ALA A 66 -7.64 -4.65 -3.36
N PHE A 67 -6.57 -3.91 -3.64
CA PHE A 67 -5.79 -4.08 -4.85
C PHE A 67 -4.78 -5.22 -4.69
N ASP A 68 -4.75 -6.13 -5.66
CA ASP A 68 -3.80 -7.25 -5.71
C ASP A 68 -3.08 -7.22 -7.06
N SER A 69 -1.79 -6.93 -7.07
CA SER A 69 -1.00 -6.86 -8.32
C SER A 69 -0.94 -8.17 -9.11
N GLY A 70 -1.29 -9.31 -8.47
CA GLY A 70 -1.41 -10.61 -9.14
C GLY A 70 -2.75 -10.85 -9.83
N GLU A 71 -3.78 -10.05 -9.54
CA GLU A 71 -5.06 -10.13 -10.24
C GLU A 71 -4.98 -9.49 -11.64
N SER A 72 -5.83 -9.96 -12.56
CA SER A 72 -5.97 -9.36 -13.88
C SER A 72 -7.00 -8.23 -13.81
N TYR A 73 -6.61 -7.05 -14.29
CA TYR A 73 -7.46 -5.87 -14.40
C TYR A 73 -7.50 -5.39 -15.85
N THR A 74 -8.62 -4.80 -16.26
CA THR A 74 -8.68 -4.04 -17.52
C THR A 74 -7.91 -2.72 -17.39
N LYS A 75 -7.66 -2.06 -18.53
CA LYS A 75 -7.01 -0.74 -18.53
C LYS A 75 -7.85 0.28 -17.74
N GLU A 76 -9.15 0.26 -17.95
CA GLU A 76 -10.10 1.16 -17.29
C GLU A 76 -10.11 0.95 -15.77
N GLU A 77 -10.09 -0.31 -15.30
CA GLU A 77 -9.99 -0.62 -13.87
C GLU A 77 -8.69 -0.10 -13.25
N ILE A 78 -7.56 -0.22 -13.95
CA ILE A 78 -6.28 0.34 -13.49
C ILE A 78 -6.30 1.88 -13.44
N GLU A 79 -6.93 2.52 -14.42
CA GLU A 79 -7.14 3.97 -14.42
C GLU A 79 -7.99 4.42 -13.22
N GLU A 80 -9.07 3.70 -12.90
CA GLU A 80 -9.89 3.98 -11.72
C GLU A 80 -9.09 3.86 -10.41
N TRP A 81 -8.26 2.81 -10.28
CA TRP A 81 -7.35 2.67 -9.14
C TRP A 81 -6.33 3.82 -9.05
N PHE A 82 -5.79 4.24 -10.19
CA PHE A 82 -4.84 5.35 -10.27
C PHE A 82 -5.49 6.69 -9.89
N TYR A 83 -6.72 6.95 -10.31
CA TYR A 83 -7.46 8.15 -9.89
C TYR A 83 -7.79 8.12 -8.40
N LEU A 84 -8.18 6.95 -7.88
CA LEU A 84 -8.47 6.79 -6.46
C LEU A 84 -7.23 7.09 -5.60
N ILE A 85 -6.07 6.55 -5.98
CA ILE A 85 -4.84 6.76 -5.21
C ILE A 85 -4.32 8.20 -5.32
N SER A 86 -4.45 8.83 -6.50
CA SER A 86 -4.12 10.24 -6.68
C SER A 86 -4.97 11.11 -5.76
N GLY A 87 -6.28 10.88 -5.71
CA GLY A 87 -7.15 11.64 -4.80
C GLY A 87 -6.85 11.40 -3.31
N VAL A 88 -6.40 10.21 -2.93
CA VAL A 88 -5.94 9.93 -1.56
C VAL A 88 -4.64 10.68 -1.25
N ASN A 89 -3.70 10.75 -2.19
CA ASN A 89 -2.47 11.52 -2.02
C ASN A 89 -2.77 13.02 -1.88
N ASP A 90 -3.66 13.58 -2.71
CA ASP A 90 -4.13 14.97 -2.59
C ASP A 90 -4.73 15.24 -1.19
N MET A 91 -5.41 14.24 -0.60
CA MET A 91 -5.93 14.36 0.77
C MET A 91 -4.83 14.37 1.82
N VAL A 92 -3.78 13.56 1.65
CA VAL A 92 -2.60 13.54 2.55
C VAL A 92 -1.90 14.89 2.53
N GLU A 93 -1.71 15.48 1.35
CA GLU A 93 -1.03 16.75 1.16
C GLU A 93 -1.72 17.92 1.89
N CYS A 94 -3.02 17.83 2.11
CA CYS A 94 -3.81 18.82 2.86
C CYS A 94 -3.56 18.77 4.38
N LEU A 95 -3.08 17.65 4.92
CA LEU A 95 -2.84 17.48 6.35
C LEU A 95 -1.47 18.01 6.76
N THR A 96 -1.34 18.41 8.02
CA THR A 96 -0.01 18.66 8.60
C THR A 96 0.62 17.33 9.05
N PRO A 97 1.96 17.24 9.16
CA PRO A 97 2.63 16.05 9.69
C PRO A 97 2.07 15.61 11.05
N ASN A 98 1.79 16.56 11.95
CA ASN A 98 1.21 16.28 13.26
C ASN A 98 -0.18 15.61 13.16
N GLU A 99 -1.03 16.09 12.25
CA GLU A 99 -2.34 15.48 12.03
C GLU A 99 -2.26 14.08 11.45
N PHE A 100 -1.33 13.86 10.52
CA PHE A 100 -1.09 12.55 9.94
C PHE A 100 -0.56 11.56 11.00
N MET A 101 0.38 11.98 11.84
CA MET A 101 0.92 11.19 12.96
C MET A 101 -0.14 10.79 13.98
N GLN A 102 -1.17 11.61 14.19
CA GLN A 102 -2.30 11.25 15.05
C GLN A 102 -3.16 10.12 14.46
N MET A 103 -3.26 10.04 13.13
CA MET A 103 -4.01 9.00 12.43
C MET A 103 -3.21 7.70 12.31
N PHE A 104 -1.92 7.83 12.00
CA PHE A 104 -1.00 6.73 11.78
C PHE A 104 0.24 6.92 12.63
N PRO A 105 0.25 6.56 13.91
CA PRO A 105 1.42 6.72 14.75
C PRO A 105 2.64 6.00 14.18
N ILE A 106 3.82 6.64 14.28
CA ILE A 106 5.09 6.06 13.86
C ILE A 106 5.32 4.74 14.61
N ALA A 107 5.66 3.68 13.88
CA ALA A 107 5.96 2.38 14.46
C ALA A 107 7.24 2.46 15.32
N LYS A 108 7.23 1.77 16.47
CA LYS A 108 8.31 1.79 17.46
C LYS A 108 9.28 0.63 17.27
N ASP A 109 9.80 0.53 16.05
CA ASP A 109 10.91 -0.35 15.71
C ASP A 109 12.19 0.48 15.75
N TYR A 110 13.31 -0.14 16.18
CA TYR A 110 14.53 0.59 16.55
C TYR A 110 15.80 -0.05 16.00
N ASP A 111 15.68 -1.10 15.19
CA ASP A 111 16.79 -1.84 14.60
C ASP A 111 16.93 -1.58 13.10
N GLY A 112 16.45 -0.43 12.62
CA GLY A 112 16.50 -0.03 11.21
C GLY A 112 17.92 0.04 10.67
N GLU A 113 18.83 0.68 11.42
CA GLU A 113 20.25 0.80 11.05
C GLU A 113 20.89 -0.57 10.78
N LYS A 114 20.55 -1.60 11.57
CA LYS A 114 21.09 -2.95 11.41
C LYS A 114 20.68 -3.61 10.09
N TYR A 115 19.47 -3.31 9.60
CA TYR A 115 18.92 -3.91 8.38
C TYR A 115 18.87 -2.95 7.20
N GLU A 116 19.44 -1.75 7.35
CA GLU A 116 19.40 -0.68 6.34
C GLU A 116 17.96 -0.35 5.91
N VAL A 117 17.03 -0.36 6.88
CA VAL A 117 15.63 0.00 6.68
C VAL A 117 15.24 1.18 7.57
N LYS A 118 14.16 1.86 7.19
CA LYS A 118 13.56 2.93 7.98
C LYS A 118 13.04 2.38 9.31
N ASP A 119 13.21 3.16 10.36
CA ASP A 119 12.70 2.85 11.69
C ASP A 119 12.15 4.10 12.39
N TYR A 120 11.86 4.00 13.68
CA TYR A 120 11.34 5.10 14.47
C TYR A 120 12.27 6.32 14.45
N PHE A 121 13.58 6.14 14.64
CA PHE A 121 14.52 7.24 14.76
C PHE A 121 14.72 7.95 13.42
N TYR A 122 14.86 7.17 12.35
CA TYR A 122 14.92 7.70 10.98
C TYR A 122 13.70 8.58 10.68
N CYS A 123 12.49 8.06 10.94
CA CYS A 123 11.25 8.78 10.62
C CYS A 123 11.10 10.06 11.45
N ILE A 124 11.47 10.04 12.73
CA ILE A 124 11.48 11.24 13.58
C ILE A 124 12.49 12.28 13.07
N GLU A 125 13.68 11.85 12.65
CA GLU A 125 14.70 12.74 12.10
C GLU A 125 14.19 13.42 10.81
N TYR A 126 13.62 12.65 9.88
CA TYR A 126 13.01 13.19 8.66
C TYR A 126 11.91 14.22 8.99
N ILE A 127 10.96 13.87 9.87
CA ILE A 127 9.85 14.77 10.24
C ILE A 127 10.36 16.03 10.95
N SER A 128 11.47 15.95 11.70
CA SER A 128 12.05 17.11 12.40
C SER A 128 12.56 18.20 11.46
N GLN A 129 12.81 17.87 10.19
CA GLN A 129 13.23 18.81 9.16
C GLN A 129 12.03 19.55 8.54
N MET A 130 10.80 19.14 8.85
CA MET A 130 9.56 19.73 8.35
C MET A 130 8.91 20.66 9.38
N ASP A 131 8.07 21.59 8.91
CA ASP A 131 7.17 22.34 9.78
C ASP A 131 5.93 21.51 10.11
N ILE A 132 5.91 20.88 11.29
CA ILE A 132 4.87 19.94 11.72
C ILE A 132 3.44 20.52 11.76
N ASN A 133 3.31 21.85 11.72
CA ASN A 133 2.04 22.57 11.78
C ASN A 133 1.62 23.17 10.43
N LYS A 134 2.44 23.03 9.38
CA LYS A 134 2.04 23.38 8.00
C LYS A 134 1.58 22.14 7.25
N PRO A 135 0.70 22.29 6.25
CA PRO A 135 0.34 21.19 5.36
C PRO A 135 1.59 20.57 4.73
N ILE A 136 1.58 19.25 4.56
CA ILE A 136 2.65 18.49 3.90
C ILE A 136 2.90 19.07 2.49
N GLY A 137 1.81 19.34 1.76
CA GLY A 137 1.83 19.97 0.44
C GLY A 137 2.21 19.02 -0.69
N GLN A 138 1.82 19.39 -1.92
CA GLN A 138 2.02 18.60 -3.15
C GLN A 138 3.48 18.23 -3.41
N GLU A 139 4.40 19.17 -3.18
CA GLU A 139 5.82 18.94 -3.45
C GLU A 139 6.41 17.85 -2.56
N ASN A 140 5.94 17.71 -1.31
CA ASN A 140 6.48 16.76 -0.35
C ASN A 140 5.59 15.53 -0.14
N GLY A 141 4.35 15.49 -0.63
CA GLY A 141 3.38 14.41 -0.35
C GLY A 141 3.91 13.00 -0.64
N PRO A 142 4.41 12.73 -1.86
CA PRO A 142 4.98 11.43 -2.22
C PRO A 142 6.19 11.03 -1.36
N GLU A 143 7.12 11.97 -1.15
CA GLU A 143 8.34 11.73 -0.36
C GLU A 143 7.99 11.51 1.11
N PHE A 144 7.09 12.31 1.67
CA PHE A 144 6.62 12.15 3.05
C PHE A 144 6.07 10.76 3.29
N LEU A 145 5.19 10.26 2.42
CA LEU A 145 4.62 8.92 2.55
C LEU A 145 5.69 7.83 2.37
N MET A 146 6.67 8.05 1.49
CA MET A 146 7.79 7.14 1.33
C MET A 146 8.63 7.09 2.61
N GLU A 147 9.02 8.22 3.19
CA GLU A 147 9.90 8.25 4.37
C GLU A 147 9.18 7.97 5.71
N TYR A 148 7.85 7.88 5.70
CA TYR A 148 7.06 7.62 6.89
C TYR A 148 7.13 6.15 7.34
N TRP A 149 7.56 5.90 8.59
CA TRP A 149 7.61 4.55 9.16
C TRP A 149 6.32 4.18 9.90
N ASN A 150 5.37 3.60 9.17
CA ASN A 150 4.19 2.93 9.70
C ASN A 150 3.78 1.79 8.76
N TRP A 151 3.41 0.62 9.30
CA TRP A 151 3.12 -0.56 8.48
C TRP A 151 1.96 -0.35 7.49
N ASP A 152 0.91 0.37 7.89
CA ASP A 152 -0.22 0.63 6.99
C ASP A 152 0.18 1.56 5.85
N ILE A 153 1.01 2.56 6.15
CA ILE A 153 1.55 3.48 5.15
C ILE A 153 2.54 2.78 4.23
N ASN A 154 3.38 1.90 4.77
CA ASN A 154 4.29 1.09 3.97
C ASN A 154 3.53 0.17 2.99
N MET A 155 2.50 -0.53 3.48
CA MET A 155 1.65 -1.34 2.62
C MET A 155 0.92 -0.50 1.56
N TYR A 156 0.42 0.67 1.93
CA TYR A 156 -0.17 1.63 0.99
C TYR A 156 0.83 2.07 -0.09
N MET A 157 2.06 2.42 0.29
CA MET A 157 3.11 2.81 -0.66
C MET A 157 3.48 1.67 -1.61
N CYS A 158 3.62 0.44 -1.11
CA CYS A 158 3.85 -0.73 -1.97
C CYS A 158 2.69 -0.94 -2.94
N THR A 159 1.44 -0.83 -2.47
CA THR A 159 0.26 -0.91 -3.34
C THR A 159 0.25 0.22 -4.38
N TRP A 160 0.66 1.44 -4.01
CA TRP A 160 0.75 2.56 -4.92
C TRP A 160 1.76 2.31 -6.04
N MET A 161 2.98 1.88 -5.70
CA MET A 161 3.99 1.51 -6.70
C MET A 161 3.48 0.40 -7.63
N GLY A 162 2.75 -0.58 -7.09
CA GLY A 162 2.09 -1.62 -7.88
C GLY A 162 1.08 -1.06 -8.88
N ILE A 163 0.20 -0.14 -8.46
CA ILE A 163 -0.78 0.52 -9.35
C ILE A 163 -0.07 1.34 -10.44
N VAL A 164 0.97 2.10 -10.08
CA VAL A 164 1.77 2.90 -11.04
C VAL A 164 2.42 1.98 -12.08
N ASN A 165 2.99 0.86 -11.66
CA ASN A 165 3.57 -0.14 -12.55
C ASN A 165 2.53 -0.73 -13.51
N ARG A 166 1.34 -1.10 -13.00
CA ARG A 166 0.24 -1.61 -13.84
C ARG A 166 -0.26 -0.55 -14.83
N MET A 167 -0.28 0.73 -14.43
CA MET A 167 -0.66 1.83 -15.30
C MET A 167 0.35 2.04 -16.43
N HIS A 168 1.66 1.95 -16.14
CA HIS A 168 2.72 1.97 -17.15
C HIS A 168 2.58 0.80 -18.15
N GLN A 169 2.34 -0.40 -17.65
CA GLN A 169 2.10 -1.59 -18.48
C GLN A 169 0.85 -1.45 -19.36
N ALA A 170 -0.24 -0.89 -18.83
CA ALA A 170 -1.46 -0.62 -19.59
C ALA A 170 -1.26 0.43 -20.72
N HIS A 171 -0.18 1.21 -20.66
CA HIS A 171 0.25 2.15 -21.69
C HIS A 171 1.34 1.59 -22.62
N GLY A 172 1.61 0.28 -22.54
CA GLY A 172 2.55 -0.42 -23.41
C GLY A 172 3.98 -0.49 -22.87
N GLY A 173 4.22 -0.03 -21.64
CA GLY A 173 5.48 -0.27 -20.93
C GLY A 173 5.64 -1.71 -20.47
N ARG A 174 6.86 -2.09 -20.06
CA ARG A 174 7.10 -3.34 -19.32
C ARG A 174 7.02 -3.06 -17.82
N ASP A 175 7.43 -4.02 -16.99
CA ASP A 175 7.56 -3.78 -15.57
C ASP A 175 8.61 -2.68 -15.30
N ILE A 176 8.25 -1.63 -14.56
CA ILE A 176 9.13 -0.49 -14.26
C ILE A 176 10.39 -0.95 -13.54
N THR A 177 10.28 -1.93 -12.66
CA THR A 177 11.42 -2.47 -11.91
C THR A 177 12.37 -3.19 -12.86
N GLU A 178 11.83 -4.01 -13.77
CA GLU A 178 12.62 -4.64 -14.83
C GLU A 178 13.36 -3.62 -15.68
N GLU A 179 12.64 -2.63 -16.21
CA GLU A 179 13.22 -1.57 -17.04
C GLU A 179 14.33 -0.79 -16.31
N PHE A 180 14.11 -0.46 -15.04
CA PHE A 180 15.09 0.26 -14.23
C PHE A 180 16.38 -0.55 -14.06
N PHE A 181 16.30 -1.79 -13.58
CA PHE A 181 17.51 -2.60 -13.35
C PHE A 181 18.23 -2.94 -14.65
N GLU A 182 17.51 -3.20 -15.74
CA GLU A 182 18.13 -3.40 -17.05
C GLU A 182 18.90 -2.17 -17.51
N SER A 183 18.37 -0.95 -17.25
CA SER A 183 19.09 0.29 -17.52
C SER A 183 20.38 0.44 -16.69
N GLN A 184 20.44 -0.21 -15.52
CA GLN A 184 21.62 -0.29 -14.66
C GLN A 184 22.54 -1.48 -15.03
N GLY A 185 22.26 -2.20 -16.11
CA GLY A 185 23.03 -3.36 -16.56
C GLY A 185 22.75 -4.65 -15.80
N VAL A 186 21.66 -4.70 -15.03
CA VAL A 186 21.20 -5.90 -14.32
C VAL A 186 20.03 -6.50 -15.08
N HIS A 187 20.24 -7.71 -15.61
CA HIS A 187 19.22 -8.40 -16.39
C HIS A 187 18.50 -9.47 -15.56
N PHE A 188 17.19 -9.56 -15.74
CA PHE A 188 16.37 -10.52 -15.02
C PHE A 188 16.18 -11.83 -15.79
N THR A 189 15.88 -12.87 -15.01
CA THR A 189 15.41 -14.15 -15.51
C THR A 189 14.04 -14.40 -14.91
N THR A 190 13.02 -14.59 -15.76
CA THR A 190 11.64 -14.79 -15.33
C THR A 190 11.38 -16.27 -15.06
N TYR A 191 10.84 -16.60 -13.90
CA TYR A 191 10.42 -17.97 -13.58
C TYR A 191 8.94 -18.18 -13.93
N HIS A 192 8.68 -19.13 -14.81
CA HIS A 192 7.33 -19.55 -15.19
C HIS A 192 6.93 -20.75 -14.34
N GLU A 193 6.15 -20.49 -13.28
CA GLU A 193 5.85 -21.48 -12.26
C GLU A 193 5.04 -22.68 -12.79
N GLU A 194 4.08 -22.45 -13.68
CA GLU A 194 3.22 -23.49 -14.26
C GLU A 194 4.05 -24.56 -14.99
N ASP A 195 5.07 -24.12 -15.73
CA ASP A 195 5.88 -24.99 -16.58
C ASP A 195 7.22 -25.39 -15.93
N GLY A 196 7.62 -24.72 -14.84
CA GLY A 196 8.84 -25.00 -14.10
C GLY A 196 10.13 -24.66 -14.86
N TYR A 197 10.13 -23.61 -15.67
CA TYR A 197 11.34 -23.10 -16.34
C TYR A 197 11.62 -21.64 -16.01
N MET A 198 12.90 -21.29 -16.08
CA MET A 198 13.40 -19.93 -16.06
C MET A 198 13.71 -19.49 -17.50
N VAL A 199 13.35 -18.27 -17.87
CA VAL A 199 13.69 -17.65 -19.16
C VAL A 199 14.59 -16.46 -18.91
N ASN A 200 15.75 -16.42 -19.55
CA ASN A 200 16.58 -15.21 -19.57
C ASN A 200 15.90 -14.16 -20.46
N ASN A 201 15.60 -12.98 -19.91
CA ASN A 201 14.82 -11.97 -20.62
C ASN A 201 15.61 -11.30 -21.77
N VAL A 202 16.94 -11.47 -21.82
CA VAL A 202 17.83 -10.96 -22.88
C VAL A 202 18.11 -12.00 -23.95
N THR A 203 18.54 -13.21 -23.56
CA THR A 203 18.96 -14.26 -24.52
C THR A 203 17.79 -15.12 -24.99
N GLY A 204 16.67 -15.11 -24.26
CA GLY A 204 15.53 -16.01 -24.49
C GLY A 204 15.81 -17.46 -24.11
N GLU A 205 16.99 -17.76 -23.55
CA GLU A 205 17.37 -19.11 -23.17
C GLU A 205 16.51 -19.63 -22.02
N ARG A 206 16.08 -20.89 -22.14
CA ARG A 206 15.21 -21.55 -21.17
C ARG A 206 15.99 -22.57 -20.35
N HIS A 207 15.94 -22.42 -19.04
CA HIS A 207 16.52 -23.36 -18.10
C HIS A 207 15.43 -24.02 -17.26
N LYS A 208 15.27 -25.35 -17.38
CA LYS A 208 14.32 -26.09 -16.54
C LYS A 208 14.80 -26.06 -15.09
N VAL A 209 13.93 -25.62 -14.18
CA VAL A 209 14.23 -25.59 -12.75
C VAL A 209 13.96 -26.98 -12.17
N LEU A 210 15.01 -27.66 -11.73
CA LEU A 210 14.87 -28.92 -11.01
C LEU A 210 14.44 -28.60 -9.57
N LYS A 211 13.17 -28.88 -9.25
CA LYS A 211 12.70 -28.78 -7.86
C LYS A 211 13.53 -29.74 -7.00
N PRO A 212 14.10 -29.29 -5.86
CA PRO A 212 14.85 -30.17 -4.98
C PRO A 212 13.95 -31.34 -4.57
N GLN A 213 14.41 -32.57 -4.83
CA GLN A 213 13.72 -33.74 -4.30
C GLN A 213 13.71 -33.61 -2.77
N LYS A 214 12.52 -33.65 -2.17
CA LYS A 214 12.37 -33.84 -0.73
C LYS A 214 12.97 -35.19 -0.39
N ASN A 215 14.26 -35.21 -0.06
CA ASN A 215 14.86 -36.32 0.66
C ASN A 215 14.22 -36.31 2.05
N LEU A 216 13.08 -36.98 2.18
CA LEU A 216 12.57 -37.40 3.48
C LEU A 216 13.67 -38.29 4.07
N LYS A 217 14.57 -37.68 4.86
CA LYS A 217 15.38 -38.47 5.78
C LYS A 217 14.37 -39.29 6.57
N LYS A 218 14.39 -40.61 6.43
CA LYS A 218 13.62 -41.54 7.26
C LYS A 218 14.08 -41.31 8.70
N LEU A 219 13.47 -40.33 9.36
CA LEU A 219 13.54 -40.19 10.81
C LEU A 219 12.66 -41.34 11.32
N PHE A 220 13.34 -42.32 11.90
CA PHE A 220 12.82 -43.54 12.53
C PHE A 220 12.41 -44.66 11.56
N SER A 221 13.40 -45.51 11.21
CA SER A 221 13.16 -46.95 11.11
C SER A 221 13.64 -47.59 12.41
N VAL A 222 12.73 -48.33 13.04
CA VAL A 222 12.79 -49.07 14.32
C VAL A 222 14.17 -49.63 14.68
#